data_AF-A0A351NFY4-F1
#
_entry.id   AF-A0A351NFY4-F1
#
_cell.length_a   1.000
_cell.length_b   1.000
_cell.length_c   1.000
_cell.angle_alpha   90.00
_cell.angle_beta   90.00
_cell.angle_gamma   90.00
#
_symmetry.space_group_name_H-M   'P 1'
#
loop_
_entity.id
_entity.type
_entity.pdbx_description
1 polymer ?
#
loop_
_entity_poly.entity_id
_entity_poly.type
_entity_poly.pdbx_seq_one_letter_code
_entity_poly.pdbx_strand_id
1 'polypeptide(L)'
;MHKKFRCLVCGYVYEGENPPAECPQCHAKSDKFVEVKDDVLNWACEHRLGDGKVDDPEIMQGLHDHFNGECTEVGMYLAMSRQAEREGYPEIA
;
A
#
# COMPACT_ATOMS: atom_id res chain seq x y z
N MET A 1 34.34 -7.43 -0.52
CA MET A 1 32.87 -7.39 -0.49
C MET A 1 32.46 -6.36 -1.52
N HIS A 2 32.02 -6.80 -2.70
CA HIS A 2 31.70 -5.87 -3.79
C HIS A 2 30.39 -5.16 -3.47
N LYS A 3 30.38 -3.83 -3.55
CA LYS A 3 29.19 -3.02 -3.37
C LYS A 3 28.45 -2.94 -4.70
N LYS A 4 27.12 -3.00 -4.65
CA LYS A 4 26.27 -2.79 -5.82
C LYS A 4 25.88 -1.33 -5.89
N PHE A 5 26.08 -0.68 -7.03
CA PHE A 5 25.68 0.69 -7.27
C PHE A 5 24.65 0.73 -8.40
N ARG A 6 23.43 1.20 -8.11
CA ARG A 6 22.37 1.36 -9.11
C ARG A 6 22.34 2.80 -9.61
N CYS A 7 22.37 2.99 -10.92
CA CYS A 7 22.13 4.28 -11.55
C CYS A 7 20.66 4.69 -11.38
N LEU A 8 20.40 5.87 -10.83
CA LEU A 8 19.03 6.42 -10.68
C LEU A 8 18.40 6.85 -12.01
N VAL A 9 19.18 6.98 -13.09
CA VAL A 9 18.70 7.45 -14.40
C VAL A 9 18.21 6.29 -15.26
N CYS A 10 18.99 5.22 -15.38
CA CYS A 10 18.67 4.08 -16.27
C CYS A 10 18.55 2.73 -15.56
N GLY A 11 18.82 2.66 -14.25
CA GLY A 11 18.75 1.41 -13.49
C GLY A 11 19.96 0.47 -13.65
N TYR A 12 20.99 0.84 -14.42
CA TYR A 12 22.21 0.03 -14.56
C TYR A 12 22.86 -0.25 -13.20
N VAL A 13 23.20 -1.51 -12.93
CA VAL A 13 23.84 -1.94 -11.68
C VAL A 13 25.32 -2.22 -11.96
N TYR A 14 26.20 -1.51 -11.27
CA TYR A 14 27.64 -1.72 -11.28
C TYR A 14 28.08 -2.42 -9.99
N GLU A 15 28.96 -3.42 -10.10
CA GLU A 15 29.54 -4.13 -8.96
C GLU A 15 31.02 -3.75 -8.81
N GLY A 16 31.38 -3.11 -7.69
CA GLY A 16 32.74 -2.63 -7.45
C GLY A 16 32.91 -2.02 -6.07
N GLU A 17 34.09 -1.45 -5.79
CA GLU A 17 34.33 -0.76 -4.52
C GLU A 17 33.81 0.68 -4.53
N ASN A 18 33.84 1.34 -5.69
CA ASN A 18 33.41 2.72 -5.91
C ASN A 18 32.48 2.81 -7.14
N PRO A 19 31.54 3.78 -7.19
CA PRO A 19 30.70 3.99 -8.37
C PRO A 19 31.57 4.42 -9.57
N PRO A 20 31.19 4.04 -10.82
CA PRO A 20 31.92 4.46 -12.00
C PRO A 20 31.81 5.98 -12.20
N ALA A 21 32.86 6.60 -12.75
CA ALA A 21 32.88 8.04 -13.03
C ALA A 21 31.73 8.48 -13.95
N GLU A 22 31.34 7.59 -14.86
CA GLU A 22 30.27 7.79 -15.83
C GLU A 22 29.51 6.47 -16.05
N CYS A 23 28.19 6.54 -16.12
CA CYS A 23 27.37 5.38 -16.40
C CYS A 23 27.59 4.91 -17.86
N PRO A 24 27.92 3.62 -18.10
CA PRO A 24 28.16 3.11 -19.45
C PRO A 24 26.89 3.00 -20.32
N GLN A 25 25.70 3.18 -19.74
CA GLN A 25 24.42 3.07 -20.45
C GLN A 25 23.78 4.42 -20.76
N CYS A 26 23.85 5.37 -19.82
CA CYS A 26 23.17 6.66 -19.96
C CYS A 26 24.09 7.88 -19.82
N HIS A 27 25.40 7.66 -19.63
CA HIS A 27 26.38 8.74 -19.50
C HIS A 27 26.15 9.69 -18.31
N ALA A 28 25.28 9.30 -17.36
CA ALA A 28 25.09 10.04 -16.13
C ALA A 28 26.37 9.98 -15.28
N LYS A 29 26.72 11.10 -14.66
CA LYS A 29 27.87 11.22 -13.76
C LYS A 29 27.71 10.32 -12.52
N SER A 30 28.83 10.00 -11.88
CA SER A 30 28.92 9.20 -10.63
C SER A 30 27.94 9.63 -9.53
N ASP A 31 27.59 10.92 -9.44
CA ASP A 31 26.64 11.48 -8.46
C ASP A 31 25.23 10.88 -8.53
N LYS A 32 24.88 10.20 -9.62
CA LYS A 32 23.57 9.58 -9.82
C LYS A 32 23.55 8.08 -9.48
N PHE A 33 24.62 7.54 -8.90
CA PHE A 33 24.66 6.16 -8.42
C PHE A 33 24.34 6.07 -6.92
N VAL A 34 23.45 5.13 -6.57
CA VAL A 34 23.11 4.81 -5.18
C VAL A 34 23.60 3.41 -4.82
N GLU A 35 24.24 3.26 -3.66
CA GLU A 35 24.65 1.96 -3.14
C GLU A 35 23.40 1.13 -2.76
N VAL A 36 23.19 0.01 -3.45
CA VAL A 36 22.13 -0.95 -3.16
C VAL A 36 22.68 -1.93 -2.12
N LYS A 37 22.16 -1.83 -0.90
CA LYS A 37 22.39 -2.83 0.15
C LYS A 37 21.40 -3.97 -0.07
N ASP A 38 21.91 -5.18 -0.34
CA ASP A 38 21.09 -6.40 -0.58
C ASP A 38 20.29 -6.86 0.66
N ASP A 39 20.50 -6.25 1.83
CA ASP A 39 19.88 -6.67 3.11
C ASP A 39 18.43 -6.20 3.31
N VAL A 40 17.85 -5.44 2.38
CA VAL A 40 16.48 -4.93 2.54
C VAL A 40 15.65 -5.32 1.32
N LEU A 41 14.61 -6.13 1.53
CA LEU A 41 13.55 -6.37 0.57
C LEU A 41 12.90 -5.03 0.21
N ASN A 42 13.36 -4.42 -0.88
CA ASN A 42 12.76 -3.21 -1.43
C ASN A 42 11.63 -3.62 -2.37
N TRP A 43 10.39 -3.54 -1.88
CA TRP A 43 9.22 -3.79 -2.73
C TRP A 43 8.98 -2.57 -3.62
N ALA A 44 8.48 -2.81 -4.84
CA ALA A 44 8.16 -1.73 -5.77
C ALA A 44 7.03 -0.81 -5.26
N CYS A 45 6.16 -1.33 -4.41
CA CYS A 45 5.10 -0.60 -3.71
C CYS A 45 4.94 -1.23 -2.32
N GLU A 46 4.88 -0.38 -1.29
CA GLU A 46 4.71 -0.78 0.10
C GLU A 46 3.53 0.01 0.67
N HIS A 47 2.52 -0.68 1.21
CA HIS A 47 1.49 -0.03 1.99
C HIS A 47 1.98 0.17 3.41
N ARG A 48 1.93 1.40 3.91
CA ARG A 48 2.27 1.76 5.28
C ARG A 48 1.00 1.97 6.09
N LEU A 49 1.08 1.58 7.36
CA LEU A 49 -0.01 1.87 8.30
C LEU A 49 -0.20 3.39 8.39
N GLY A 50 -1.39 3.86 8.03
CA GLY A 50 -1.75 5.27 8.01
C GLY A 50 -1.84 5.92 6.63
N ASP A 51 -1.49 5.21 5.54
CA ASP A 51 -1.60 5.75 4.17
C ASP A 51 -3.04 6.07 3.76
N GLY A 52 -4.03 5.46 4.43
CA GLY A 52 -5.45 5.73 4.20
C GLY A 52 -5.99 7.01 4.86
N LYS A 53 -5.14 7.84 5.48
CA LYS A 53 -5.57 9.14 6.01
C LYS A 53 -5.69 10.13 4.87
N VAL A 54 -6.92 10.61 4.65
CA VAL A 54 -7.23 11.63 3.66
C VAL A 54 -7.49 12.94 4.39
N ASP A 55 -6.86 14.04 3.97
CA ASP A 55 -7.06 15.36 4.60
C ASP A 55 -8.42 15.98 4.25
N ASP A 56 -9.05 15.48 3.19
CA ASP A 56 -10.37 15.91 2.73
C ASP A 56 -11.47 15.49 3.72
N PRO A 57 -12.17 16.46 4.35
CA PRO A 57 -13.18 16.17 5.35
C PRO A 57 -14.42 15.44 4.79
N GLU A 58 -14.79 15.69 3.54
CA GLU A 58 -15.95 15.06 2.90
C GLU A 58 -15.67 13.58 2.65
N ILE A 59 -14.47 13.26 2.13
CA ILE A 59 -14.06 11.87 1.89
C ILE A 59 -13.97 11.11 3.21
N MET A 60 -13.38 11.70 4.25
CA MET A 60 -13.28 11.05 5.56
C MET A 60 -14.65 10.83 6.22
N GLN A 61 -15.57 11.79 6.09
CA GLN A 61 -16.91 11.65 6.62
C GLN A 61 -17.68 10.55 5.87
N GLY A 62 -17.61 10.52 4.53
CA GLY A 62 -18.23 9.46 3.74
C GLY A 62 -17.70 8.06 4.08
N LEU A 63 -16.39 7.94 4.34
CA LEU A 63 -15.80 6.68 4.80
C LEU A 63 -16.35 6.23 6.15
N HIS A 64 -16.51 7.16 7.10
CA HIS A 64 -17.12 6.87 8.40
C HIS A 64 -18.60 6.49 8.26
N ASP A 65 -19.36 7.20 7.44
CA ASP A 65 -20.79 6.96 7.24
C ASP A 65 -21.03 5.58 6.62
N HIS A 66 -20.25 5.20 5.60
CA HIS A 66 -20.31 3.86 5.02
C HIS A 66 -19.93 2.78 6.04
N PHE A 67 -18.84 2.97 6.77
CA PHE A 67 -18.42 2.01 7.79
C PHE A 67 -19.49 1.81 8.86
N ASN A 68 -20.09 2.92 9.34
CA ASN A 68 -21.18 2.87 10.31
C ASN A 68 -22.43 2.20 9.75
N GLY A 69 -22.82 2.51 8.51
CA GLY A 69 -23.95 1.85 7.83
C GLY A 69 -23.76 0.34 7.79
N GLU A 70 -22.69 -0.13 7.14
CA GLU A 70 -22.38 -1.54 6.98
C GLU A 70 -22.26 -2.28 8.32
N CYS A 71 -21.64 -1.66 9.33
CA CYS A 71 -21.46 -2.30 10.63
C CYS A 71 -22.73 -2.33 11.48
N THR A 72 -23.64 -1.35 11.31
CA THR A 72 -24.91 -1.31 12.05
C THR A 72 -25.98 -2.20 11.40
N GLU A 73 -25.89 -2.42 10.09
CA GLU A 73 -26.81 -3.25 9.33
C GLU A 73 -26.87 -4.69 9.84
N VAL A 74 -25.75 -5.29 10.27
CA VAL A 74 -25.75 -6.65 10.83
C VAL A 74 -26.70 -6.77 12.03
N GLY A 75 -26.72 -5.76 12.91
CA GLY A 75 -27.62 -5.72 14.05
C GLY A 75 -29.09 -5.60 13.64
N MET A 76 -29.36 -4.84 12.58
CA MET A 76 -30.69 -4.70 11.99
C MET A 76 -31.17 -6.01 11.37
N TYR A 77 -30.35 -6.66 10.54
CA TYR A 77 -30.69 -7.94 9.92
C TYR A 77 -30.99 -9.01 10.98
N LEU A 78 -30.18 -9.12 12.04
CA LEU A 78 -30.44 -10.07 13.13
C LEU A 78 -31.73 -9.77 13.89
N ALA A 79 -32.07 -8.49 14.08
CA ALA A 79 -33.32 -8.10 14.74
C ALA A 79 -34.54 -8.40 13.86
N MET A 80 -34.46 -8.10 12.56
CA MET A 80 -35.52 -8.36 11.58
C MET A 80 -35.73 -9.87 11.38
N SER A 81 -34.64 -10.63 11.29
CA SER A 81 -34.62 -12.10 11.27
C SER A 81 -35.45 -12.69 12.41
N ARG A 82 -35.15 -12.27 13.65
CA ARG A 82 -35.89 -12.69 14.84
C ARG A 82 -37.36 -12.27 14.83
N GLN A 83 -37.69 -11.16 14.20
CA GLN A 83 -39.08 -10.72 14.06
C GLN A 83 -39.83 -11.60 13.05
N ALA A 84 -39.20 -11.94 11.92
CA ALA A 84 -39.77 -12.85 10.93
C ALA A 84 -40.07 -14.24 11.52
N GLU A 85 -39.17 -14.78 12.35
CA GLU A 85 -39.43 -16.04 13.08
C GLU A 85 -40.69 -15.96 13.98
N ARG A 86 -40.90 -14.83 14.67
CA ARG A 86 -42.06 -14.61 15.56
C ARG A 86 -43.37 -14.50 14.80
N GLU A 87 -43.33 -13.95 13.60
CA GLU A 87 -44.49 -13.82 12.71
C GLU A 87 -44.78 -15.10 11.93
N GLY A 88 -43.90 -16.10 12.03
CA GLY A 88 -44.08 -17.41 11.41
C GLY A 88 -43.53 -17.52 9.98
N TYR A 89 -42.58 -16.67 9.61
CA TYR A 89 -41.93 -16.65 8.29
C TYR A 89 -40.43 -17.05 8.39
N PRO A 90 -40.10 -18.30 8.76
CA PRO A 90 -38.72 -18.74 8.97
C PRO A 90 -37.87 -18.76 7.69
N GLU A 91 -38.48 -18.75 6.50
CA GLU A 91 -37.79 -18.78 5.20
C GLU A 91 -37.13 -17.45 4.81
N ILE A 92 -37.52 -16.35 5.47
CA ILE A 92 -36.97 -15.00 5.28
C ILE A 92 -36.35 -14.44 6.56
N ALA A 93 -36.21 -15.29 7.58
CA ALA A 93 -35.44 -14.99 8.78
C ALA A 93 -33.93 -15.09 8.48
#